data_AF-A0A524F8P1-F1
#
_entry.id   AF-A0A524F8P1-F1
#
_cell.length_a   1.000
_cell.length_b   1.000
_cell.length_c   1.000
_cell.angle_alpha   90.00
_cell.angle_beta   90.00
_cell.angle_gamma   90.00
#
_symmetry.space_group_name_H-M   'P 1'
#
loop_
_entity.id
_entity.type
_entity.pdbx_description
1 polymer ?
#
loop_
_entity_poly.entity_id
_entity_poly.type
_entity_poly.pdbx_seq_one_letter_code
_entity_poly.pdbx_strand_id
1 'polypeptide(L)'
;MDLWLILFSCFFGYLFGSISFSRIFLRIIKPKESMDNLKLKLDNSEDEVNVMMGSGANKASIILGTKWGIIIGILDMIKVIIPLIIFRYIIFPTDPYFLYVAAFGLIGHNWPIFYRFKGGRGHSVMLGSLIVIDWLAVIINIILGNLLGFALLGSLVFASYLWLWMMIPWFLLSTFNINFVIYGIFINIIAILSQIPEITLFIQLRKEGKDREYKEKITEMTAQFRGLQKMENFFKSLGKWRIVIGISTLIGTIMLYLFLPLIS
;
A
#
# COMPACT_ATOMS: atom_id res chain seq x y z
N MET A 1 -6.67 12.35 26.03
CA MET A 1 -5.36 12.38 25.36
C MET A 1 -4.80 13.80 25.42
N ASP A 2 -3.51 13.93 25.68
CA ASP A 2 -2.82 15.22 25.70
C ASP A 2 -2.51 15.66 24.27
N LEU A 3 -2.93 16.87 23.90
CA LEU A 3 -2.71 17.44 22.57
C LEU A 3 -1.21 17.53 22.22
N TRP A 4 -0.35 17.86 23.18
CA TRP A 4 1.08 17.96 22.94
C TRP A 4 1.70 16.62 22.59
N LEU A 5 1.25 15.54 23.25
CA LEU A 5 1.70 14.19 22.95
C LEU A 5 1.19 13.70 21.59
N ILE A 6 -0.01 14.09 21.18
CA ILE A 6 -0.51 13.84 19.82
C ILE A 6 0.41 14.52 18.80
N LEU A 7 0.66 15.82 18.96
CA LEU A 7 1.50 16.58 18.04
C LEU A 7 2.93 16.02 17.96
N PHE A 8 3.49 15.63 19.11
CA PHE A 8 4.78 14.96 19.20
C PHE A 8 4.80 13.63 18.44
N SER A 9 3.76 12.80 18.62
CA SER A 9 3.61 11.51 17.94
C SER A 9 3.50 11.68 16.42
N CYS A 10 2.71 12.67 15.97
CA CYS A 10 2.57 13.02 14.56
C CYS A 10 3.90 13.48 13.96
N PHE A 11 4.60 14.38 14.64
CA PHE A 11 5.89 14.90 14.20
C PHE A 11 6.94 13.79 14.08
N PHE A 12 7.05 12.95 15.11
CA PHE A 12 8.01 11.85 15.13
C PHE A 12 7.72 10.82 14.03
N GLY A 13 6.46 10.40 13.90
CA GLY A 13 6.02 9.51 12.82
C GLY A 13 6.36 10.07 11.44
N TYR A 14 6.06 11.35 11.22
CA TYR A 14 6.34 12.02 9.95
C TYR A 14 7.83 12.06 9.59
N LEU A 15 8.71 12.35 10.55
CA LEU A 15 10.16 12.39 10.32
C LEU A 15 10.72 11.03 9.94
N PHE A 16 10.36 9.97 10.68
CA PHE A 16 10.78 8.61 10.37
C PHE A 16 10.22 8.13 9.03
N GLY A 17 8.95 8.42 8.76
CA GLY A 17 8.31 8.16 7.48
C GLY A 17 9.02 8.84 6.30
N SER A 18 9.52 10.05 6.51
CA SER A 18 10.15 10.90 5.48
C SER A 18 11.49 10.36 4.96
N ILE A 19 12.09 9.37 5.62
CA ILE A 19 13.31 8.72 5.15
C ILE A 19 12.99 7.88 3.91
N SER A 20 13.60 8.20 2.77
CA SER A 20 13.38 7.47 1.50
C SER A 20 14.54 6.51 1.22
N PHE A 21 14.38 5.23 1.58
CA PHE A 21 15.40 4.22 1.28
C PHE A 21 15.60 3.99 -0.20
N SER A 22 14.54 4.09 -1.01
CA SER A 22 14.65 4.01 -2.47
C SER A 22 15.64 5.04 -3.03
N ARG A 23 15.55 6.31 -2.61
CA ARG A 23 16.47 7.38 -3.04
C ARG A 23 17.87 7.19 -2.47
N ILE A 24 18.00 6.76 -1.21
CA ILE A 24 19.30 6.49 -0.57
C ILE A 24 20.04 5.38 -1.34
N PHE A 25 19.41 4.22 -1.52
CA PHE A 25 20.03 3.08 -2.22
C PHE A 25 20.25 3.36 -3.70
N LEU A 26 19.34 4.09 -4.36
CA LEU A 26 19.57 4.51 -5.75
C LEU A 26 20.85 5.36 -5.86
N ARG A 27 21.03 6.34 -4.98
CA ARG A 27 22.21 7.20 -4.98
C ARG A 27 23.51 6.43 -4.74
N ILE A 28 23.46 5.36 -3.95
CA ILE A 28 24.62 4.50 -3.67
C ILE A 28 24.95 3.58 -4.85
N ILE A 29 23.94 2.92 -5.44
CA ILE A 29 24.15 1.86 -6.43
C ILE A 29 24.25 2.43 -7.85
N LYS A 30 23.41 3.41 -8.18
CA LYS A 30 23.33 4.03 -9.52
C LYS A 30 23.23 5.56 -9.39
N PRO A 31 24.33 6.26 -9.04
CA PRO A 31 24.32 7.70 -8.76
C PRO A 31 23.91 8.59 -9.95
N LYS A 32 24.01 8.06 -11.19
CA LYS A 32 23.61 8.78 -12.42
C LYS A 32 22.12 8.69 -12.73
N GLU A 33 21.39 7.78 -12.08
CA GLU A 33 19.95 7.61 -12.29
C GLU A 33 19.13 8.40 -11.26
N SER A 34 17.86 8.69 -11.58
CA SER A 34 16.95 9.43 -10.71
C SER A 34 15.61 8.73 -10.56
N MET A 35 15.06 8.75 -9.35
CA MET A 35 13.69 8.28 -9.07
C MET A 35 12.64 9.17 -9.73
N ASP A 36 12.95 10.42 -10.07
CA ASP A 36 11.95 11.38 -10.55
C ASP A 36 11.75 11.31 -12.08
N ASN A 37 12.71 10.78 -12.83
CA ASN A 37 12.77 10.87 -14.30
C ASN A 37 12.69 9.50 -14.99
N LEU A 38 11.89 8.57 -14.46
CA LEU A 38 11.67 7.29 -15.12
C LEU A 38 10.71 7.48 -16.31
N LYS A 39 11.21 7.24 -17.52
CA LYS A 39 10.46 7.33 -18.77
C LYS A 39 10.30 5.97 -19.41
N LEU A 40 9.16 5.74 -20.05
CA LEU A 40 8.89 4.55 -20.86
C LEU A 40 8.59 4.95 -22.29
N LYS A 41 9.28 4.30 -23.23
CA LYS A 41 8.88 4.31 -24.63
C LYS A 41 7.74 3.33 -24.82
N LEU A 42 6.67 3.77 -25.46
CA LEU A 42 5.60 2.88 -25.95
C LEU A 42 5.99 2.45 -27.38
N ASP A 43 5.85 1.18 -27.71
CA ASP A 43 6.30 0.59 -28.99
C ASP A 43 5.57 1.21 -30.19
N ASN A 44 4.34 1.70 -29.98
CA ASN A 44 3.52 2.31 -31.03
C ASN A 44 3.50 3.85 -31.01
N SER A 45 4.35 4.51 -30.22
CA SER A 45 4.51 5.97 -30.28
C SER A 45 5.94 6.40 -30.04
N GLU A 46 6.44 7.35 -30.83
CA GLU A 46 7.76 7.98 -30.60
C GLU A 46 7.84 8.69 -29.23
N ASP A 47 6.69 8.94 -28.59
CA ASP A 47 6.57 9.62 -27.31
C ASP A 47 7.05 8.78 -26.12
N GLU A 48 7.94 9.36 -25.32
CA GLU A 48 8.29 8.86 -23.99
C GLU A 48 7.27 9.32 -22.95
N VAL A 49 6.61 8.37 -22.27
CA VAL A 49 5.67 8.66 -21.18
C VAL A 49 6.40 8.64 -19.84
N ASN A 50 6.21 9.67 -19.03
CA ASN A 50 6.73 9.72 -17.67
C ASN A 50 5.96 8.74 -16.76
N VAL A 51 6.68 7.84 -16.10
CA VAL A 51 6.11 6.91 -15.13
C VAL A 51 5.85 7.63 -13.81
N MET A 52 4.58 7.90 -13.53
CA MET A 52 4.15 8.57 -12.29
C MET A 52 4.09 7.64 -11.06
N MET A 53 4.75 6.48 -11.09
CA MET A 53 4.88 5.64 -9.90
C MET A 53 5.56 6.39 -8.75
N GLY A 54 5.03 6.20 -7.54
CA GLY A 54 5.67 6.67 -6.32
C GLY A 54 7.09 6.11 -6.18
N SER A 55 7.98 6.90 -5.57
CA SER A 55 9.39 6.57 -5.33
C SER A 55 9.55 5.55 -4.19
N GLY A 56 8.91 4.39 -4.31
CA GLY A 56 8.96 3.29 -3.35
C GLY A 56 9.58 2.02 -3.92
N ALA A 57 9.34 0.89 -3.26
CA ALA A 57 9.87 -0.43 -3.60
C ALA A 57 9.65 -0.84 -5.07
N ASN A 58 8.46 -0.58 -5.62
CA ASN A 58 8.13 -0.97 -6.99
C ASN A 58 8.96 -0.21 -8.03
N LYS A 59 9.06 1.11 -7.91
CA LYS A 59 9.90 1.92 -8.81
C LYS A 59 11.37 1.56 -8.67
N ALA A 60 11.83 1.33 -7.44
CA ALA A 60 13.19 0.84 -7.20
C ALA A 60 13.42 -0.54 -7.83
N SER A 61 12.42 -1.42 -7.84
CA SER A 61 12.52 -2.74 -8.47
C SER A 61 12.71 -2.67 -9.98
N ILE A 62 12.13 -1.66 -10.64
CA ILE A 62 12.29 -1.42 -12.08
C ILE A 62 13.71 -0.93 -12.38
N ILE A 63 14.24 -0.04 -11.54
CA ILE A 63 15.53 0.62 -11.77
C ILE A 63 16.73 -0.23 -11.32
N LEU A 64 16.65 -0.79 -10.12
CA LEU A 64 17.73 -1.51 -9.44
C LEU A 64 17.57 -3.03 -9.52
N GLY A 65 16.40 -3.52 -9.94
CA GLY A 65 16.06 -4.94 -9.98
C GLY A 65 15.27 -5.42 -8.76
N THR A 66 14.59 -6.56 -8.91
CA THR A 66 13.62 -7.10 -7.93
C THR A 66 14.21 -7.33 -6.54
N LYS A 67 15.47 -7.78 -6.44
CA LYS A 67 16.14 -8.00 -5.15
C LYS A 67 16.20 -6.71 -4.32
N TRP A 68 16.58 -5.60 -4.93
CA TRP A 68 16.63 -4.29 -4.27
C TRP A 68 15.25 -3.75 -3.94
N GLY A 69 14.26 -3.99 -4.81
CA GLY A 69 12.86 -3.68 -4.52
C GLY A 69 12.35 -4.32 -3.23
N ILE A 70 12.66 -5.61 -3.02
CA ILE A 70 12.29 -6.34 -1.79
C ILE A 70 13.00 -5.76 -0.57
N ILE A 71 14.32 -5.54 -0.65
CA ILE A 71 15.11 -4.97 0.46
C ILE A 71 14.57 -3.60 0.86
N ILE A 72 14.31 -2.72 -0.11
CA ILE A 72 13.78 -1.38 0.13
C ILE A 72 12.37 -1.46 0.73
N GLY A 73 11.53 -2.37 0.26
CA GLY A 73 10.20 -2.59 0.84
C GLY A 73 10.27 -2.98 2.32
N ILE A 74 11.19 -3.88 2.68
CA ILE A 74 11.43 -4.27 4.08
C ILE A 74 11.94 -3.10 4.91
N LEU A 75 12.89 -2.31 4.39
CA LEU A 75 13.40 -1.13 5.09
C LEU A 75 12.30 -0.07 5.28
N ASP A 76 11.44 0.14 4.27
CA ASP A 76 10.28 1.03 4.35
C ASP A 76 9.26 0.54 5.39
N MET A 77 9.13 -0.77 5.63
CA MET A 77 8.37 -1.31 6.77
C MET A 77 9.08 -1.01 8.09
N ILE A 78 10.39 -1.27 8.18
CA ILE A 78 11.15 -1.15 9.43
C ILE A 78 11.13 0.29 9.96
N LYS A 79 11.27 1.32 9.10
CA LYS A 79 11.28 2.71 9.55
C LYS A 79 10.00 3.17 10.25
N VAL A 80 8.87 2.50 10.01
CA VAL A 80 7.62 2.76 10.74
C VAL A 80 7.36 1.74 11.85
N ILE A 81 7.78 0.48 11.67
CA ILE A 81 7.65 -0.56 12.71
C ILE A 81 8.40 -0.13 13.99
N ILE A 82 9.66 0.29 13.87
CA ILE A 82 10.49 0.66 15.03
C ILE A 82 9.83 1.77 15.87
N PRO A 83 9.53 2.96 15.34
CA PRO A 83 8.92 4.01 16.14
C PRO A 83 7.54 3.61 16.67
N LEU A 84 6.78 2.79 15.93
CA LEU A 84 5.48 2.34 16.37
C LEU A 84 5.56 1.38 17.56
N ILE A 85 6.48 0.41 17.55
CA ILE A 85 6.71 -0.51 18.68
C ILE A 85 7.13 0.28 19.91
N ILE A 86 8.04 1.25 19.75
CA ILE A 86 8.51 2.10 20.85
C ILE A 86 7.32 2.85 21.48
N PHE A 87 6.45 3.46 20.68
CA PHE A 87 5.30 4.18 21.21
C PHE A 87 4.26 3.24 21.82
N ARG A 88 3.98 2.11 21.16
CA ARG A 88 2.93 1.16 21.59
C ARG A 88 3.29 0.36 22.83
N TYR A 89 4.56 0.01 23.04
CA TYR A 89 4.93 -0.95 24.10
C TYR A 89 5.86 -0.37 25.16
N ILE A 90 6.52 0.76 24.89
CA ILE A 90 7.52 1.33 25.80
C ILE A 90 7.04 2.66 26.37
N ILE A 91 6.71 3.63 25.51
CA ILE A 91 6.45 5.01 25.96
C ILE A 91 4.98 5.17 26.41
N PHE A 92 4.02 4.68 25.62
CA PHE A 92 2.60 4.91 25.87
C PHE A 92 1.76 3.63 25.70
N PRO A 93 1.93 2.62 26.57
CA PRO A 93 1.29 1.32 26.40
C PRO A 93 -0.23 1.32 26.50
N THR A 94 -0.82 2.30 27.19
CA THR A 94 -2.26 2.41 27.43
C THR A 94 -2.97 3.38 26.48
N ASP A 95 -2.22 4.21 25.75
CA ASP A 95 -2.77 5.28 24.93
C ASP A 95 -2.55 5.03 23.43
N PRO A 96 -3.47 5.48 22.56
CA PRO A 96 -3.42 5.18 21.13
C PRO A 96 -2.43 6.06 20.34
N TYR A 97 -1.42 6.67 20.99
CA TYR A 97 -0.45 7.56 20.33
C TYR A 97 0.31 6.88 19.18
N PHE A 98 0.52 5.56 19.26
CA PHE A 98 1.14 4.76 18.19
C PHE A 98 0.34 4.78 16.88
N LEU A 99 -0.98 4.98 16.90
CA LEU A 99 -1.80 5.13 15.70
C LEU A 99 -1.48 6.42 14.94
N TYR A 100 -1.16 7.50 15.67
CA TYR A 100 -0.72 8.77 15.06
C TYR A 100 0.68 8.63 14.46
N VAL A 101 1.58 7.91 15.13
CA VAL A 101 2.90 7.57 14.59
C VAL A 101 2.78 6.79 13.28
N ALA A 102 1.91 5.77 13.22
CA ALA A 102 1.62 5.04 11.99
C ALA A 102 1.08 5.95 10.88
N ALA A 103 0.04 6.72 11.20
CA ALA A 103 -0.66 7.57 10.25
C ALA A 103 0.27 8.62 9.64
N PHE A 104 1.07 9.29 10.47
CA PHE A 104 2.01 10.30 10.00
C PHE A 104 3.27 9.69 9.41
N GLY A 105 3.66 8.46 9.79
CA GLY A 105 4.67 7.67 9.09
C GLY A 105 4.31 7.40 7.63
N LEU A 106 3.04 7.10 7.37
CA LEU A 106 2.50 6.98 6.01
C LEU A 106 2.57 8.32 5.25
N ILE A 107 2.14 9.41 5.87
CA ILE A 107 2.22 10.76 5.27
C ILE A 107 3.67 11.13 4.96
N GLY A 108 4.59 10.88 5.88
CA GLY A 108 6.02 11.13 5.69
C GLY A 108 6.59 10.32 4.52
N HIS A 109 6.20 9.06 4.38
CA HIS A 109 6.66 8.25 3.24
C HIS A 109 6.08 8.72 1.90
N ASN A 110 4.81 9.15 1.88
CA ASN A 110 4.14 9.60 0.66
C ASN A 110 4.59 11.01 0.23
N TRP A 111 4.77 11.90 1.20
CA TRP A 111 5.17 13.29 1.01
C TRP A 111 6.34 13.64 1.96
N PRO A 112 7.54 13.11 1.70
CA PRO A 112 8.71 13.30 2.55
C PRO A 112 9.27 14.72 2.44
N ILE A 113 9.49 15.37 3.58
CA ILE A 113 10.03 16.72 3.63
C ILE A 113 11.42 16.83 2.98
N PHE A 114 12.26 15.80 3.16
CA PHE A 114 13.63 15.78 2.64
C PHE A 114 13.72 15.68 1.11
N TYR A 115 12.62 15.33 0.44
CA TYR A 115 12.59 15.09 -1.01
C TYR A 115 11.47 15.86 -1.69
N ARG A 116 11.25 17.11 -1.25
CA ARG A 116 10.29 18.06 -1.85
C ARG A 116 8.88 17.46 -1.98
N PHE A 117 8.47 16.68 -0.98
CA PHE A 117 7.17 16.02 -0.92
C PHE A 117 6.89 15.05 -2.07
N LYS A 118 7.94 14.50 -2.71
CA LYS A 118 7.82 13.48 -3.78
C LYS A 118 8.26 12.10 -3.26
N GLY A 119 7.32 11.38 -2.67
CA GLY A 119 7.58 10.08 -2.00
C GLY A 119 7.00 8.88 -2.73
N GLY A 120 6.78 7.81 -1.97
CA GLY A 120 6.14 6.58 -2.43
C GLY A 120 4.61 6.62 -2.34
N ARG A 121 3.96 5.45 -2.47
CA ARG A 121 2.50 5.28 -2.31
C ARG A 121 2.11 4.54 -1.03
N GLY A 122 3.10 4.21 -0.19
CA GLY A 122 2.85 3.79 1.17
C GLY A 122 2.41 2.35 1.41
N HIS A 123 2.35 1.48 0.39
CA HIS A 123 1.98 0.06 0.57
C HIS A 123 2.81 -0.66 1.63
N SER A 124 4.14 -0.62 1.51
CA SER A 124 5.06 -1.23 2.49
C SER A 124 4.90 -0.58 3.87
N VAL A 125 4.67 0.72 3.93
CA VAL A 125 4.51 1.46 5.19
C VAL A 125 3.20 1.09 5.89
N MET A 126 2.09 0.99 5.15
CA MET A 126 0.80 0.51 5.68
C MET A 126 0.89 -0.95 6.13
N LEU A 127 1.53 -1.82 5.34
CA LEU A 127 1.73 -3.21 5.72
C LEU A 127 2.55 -3.31 7.02
N GLY A 128 3.66 -2.57 7.10
CA GLY A 128 4.52 -2.55 8.28
C GLY A 128 3.81 -2.05 9.53
N SER A 129 3.06 -0.94 9.44
CA SER A 129 2.31 -0.42 10.57
C SER A 129 1.18 -1.36 11.00
N LEU A 130 0.41 -1.88 10.04
CA LEU A 130 -0.72 -2.76 10.32
C LEU A 130 -0.30 -4.10 10.91
N ILE A 131 0.87 -4.65 10.56
CA ILE A 131 1.41 -5.87 11.20
C ILE A 131 1.64 -5.64 12.69
N VAL A 132 2.16 -4.47 13.08
CA VAL A 132 2.35 -4.18 14.51
C VAL A 132 1.02 -3.90 15.19
N ILE A 133 0.05 -3.31 14.49
CA ILE A 133 -1.29 -3.00 15.02
C ILE A 133 -2.10 -4.28 15.25
N ASP A 134 -2.22 -5.11 14.23
CA ASP A 134 -2.95 -6.38 14.23
C ASP A 134 -2.47 -7.26 13.05
N TRP A 135 -1.48 -8.11 13.31
CA TRP A 135 -0.90 -9.00 12.30
C TRP A 135 -1.89 -10.05 11.78
N LEU A 136 -2.84 -10.48 12.62
CA LEU A 136 -3.84 -11.47 12.23
C LEU A 136 -4.83 -10.86 11.23
N ALA A 137 -5.28 -9.63 11.49
CA ALA A 137 -6.10 -8.86 10.55
C ALA A 137 -5.43 -8.71 9.18
N VAL A 138 -4.12 -8.44 9.16
CA VAL A 138 -3.37 -8.27 7.91
C VAL A 138 -3.40 -9.55 7.08
N ILE A 139 -3.07 -10.69 7.68
CA ILE A 139 -3.03 -11.97 6.96
C ILE A 139 -4.41 -12.32 6.42
N ILE A 140 -5.44 -12.26 7.27
CA ILE A 140 -6.81 -12.61 6.90
C ILE A 140 -7.31 -11.68 5.79
N ASN A 141 -7.18 -10.37 5.96
CA ASN A 141 -7.75 -9.41 5.02
C ASN A 141 -7.00 -9.37 3.70
N ILE A 142 -5.69 -9.64 3.67
CA ILE A 142 -4.94 -9.79 2.41
C ILE A 142 -5.45 -11.01 1.64
N ILE A 143 -5.68 -12.14 2.31
CA ILE A 143 -6.18 -13.36 1.65
C ILE A 143 -7.59 -13.12 1.13
N LEU A 144 -8.51 -12.69 2.00
CA LEU A 144 -9.91 -12.47 1.64
C LEU A 144 -10.07 -11.35 0.61
N GLY A 145 -9.33 -10.24 0.77
CA GLY A 145 -9.35 -9.12 -0.16
C GLY A 145 -8.86 -9.49 -1.55
N ASN A 146 -7.78 -10.29 -1.66
CA ASN A 146 -7.33 -10.80 -2.96
C ASN A 146 -8.34 -11.77 -3.57
N LEU A 147 -8.86 -12.72 -2.79
CA LEU A 147 -9.87 -13.68 -3.26
C LEU A 147 -11.10 -12.96 -3.79
N LEU A 148 -11.67 -12.04 -3.01
CA LEU A 148 -12.83 -11.25 -3.41
C LEU A 148 -12.52 -10.36 -4.62
N GLY A 149 -11.37 -9.69 -4.64
CA GLY A 149 -10.96 -8.82 -5.75
C GLY A 149 -10.79 -9.56 -7.08
N PHE A 150 -10.21 -10.76 -7.06
CA PHE A 150 -10.08 -11.58 -8.28
C PHE A 150 -11.37 -12.33 -8.64
N ALA A 151 -12.06 -12.89 -7.66
CA ALA A 151 -13.22 -13.75 -7.88
C ALA A 151 -14.47 -12.97 -8.27
N LEU A 152 -14.79 -11.86 -7.58
CA LEU A 152 -16.00 -11.08 -7.84
C LEU A 152 -15.77 -9.99 -8.89
N LEU A 153 -14.64 -9.28 -8.79
CA LEU A 153 -14.39 -8.08 -9.59
C LEU A 153 -13.48 -8.33 -10.79
N GLY A 154 -12.70 -9.42 -10.77
CA GLY A 154 -11.79 -9.78 -11.86
C GLY A 154 -10.79 -8.68 -12.21
N SER A 155 -10.35 -7.92 -11.20
CA SER A 155 -9.53 -6.71 -11.38
C SER A 155 -8.36 -6.70 -10.41
N LEU A 156 -7.14 -6.62 -10.96
CA LEU A 156 -5.90 -6.49 -10.19
C LEU A 156 -5.91 -5.29 -9.23
N VAL A 157 -6.51 -4.17 -9.62
CA VAL A 157 -6.60 -2.97 -8.77
C VAL A 157 -7.40 -3.28 -7.52
N PHE A 158 -8.58 -3.88 -7.66
CA PHE A 158 -9.40 -4.22 -6.50
C PHE A 158 -8.72 -5.27 -5.61
N ALA A 159 -8.13 -6.31 -6.19
CA ALA A 159 -7.37 -7.31 -5.42
C ALA A 159 -6.23 -6.67 -4.60
N SER A 160 -5.57 -5.65 -5.16
CA SER A 160 -4.44 -4.97 -4.51
C SER A 160 -4.81 -4.09 -3.30
N TYR A 161 -6.06 -3.60 -3.24
CA TYR A 161 -6.47 -2.59 -2.24
C TYR A 161 -7.65 -3.01 -1.36
N LEU A 162 -8.45 -4.02 -1.74
CA LEU A 162 -9.66 -4.38 -1.00
C LEU A 162 -9.37 -4.77 0.45
N TRP A 163 -8.21 -5.38 0.70
CA TRP A 163 -7.76 -5.75 2.04
C TRP A 163 -7.63 -4.54 2.99
N LEU A 164 -7.23 -3.37 2.49
CA LEU A 164 -7.13 -2.14 3.30
C LEU A 164 -8.51 -1.60 3.69
N TRP A 165 -9.48 -1.70 2.78
CA TRP A 165 -10.86 -1.30 3.07
C TRP A 165 -11.51 -2.23 4.08
N MET A 166 -11.21 -3.52 4.00
CA MET A 166 -11.67 -4.54 4.93
C MET A 166 -11.14 -4.36 6.36
N MET A 167 -10.09 -3.57 6.57
CA MET A 167 -9.60 -3.21 7.90
C MET A 167 -10.58 -2.36 8.70
N ILE A 168 -11.41 -1.54 8.05
CA ILE A 168 -12.37 -0.67 8.75
C ILE A 168 -13.42 -1.49 9.50
N PRO A 169 -14.19 -2.39 8.84
CA PRO A 169 -15.12 -3.26 9.56
C PRO A 169 -14.40 -4.22 10.51
N TRP A 170 -13.15 -4.63 10.21
CA TRP A 170 -12.38 -5.46 11.13
C TRP A 170 -12.12 -4.72 12.45
N PHE A 171 -11.61 -3.49 12.39
CA PHE A 171 -11.34 -2.70 13.60
C PHE A 171 -12.60 -2.34 14.37
N LEU A 172 -13.70 -2.06 13.66
CA LEU A 172 -14.99 -1.79 14.30
C LEU A 172 -15.47 -2.96 15.15
N LEU A 173 -15.31 -4.19 14.66
CA LEU A 173 -15.83 -5.41 15.30
C LEU A 173 -14.84 -6.06 16.27
N SER A 174 -13.54 -5.94 16.06
CA SER A 174 -12.52 -6.55 16.94
C SER A 174 -12.17 -5.67 18.14
N THR A 175 -11.98 -4.37 17.92
CA THR A 175 -11.40 -3.50 18.96
C THR A 175 -12.44 -2.76 19.78
N PHE A 176 -13.65 -2.59 19.24
CA PHE A 176 -14.70 -1.69 19.77
C PHE A 176 -14.19 -0.28 20.13
N ASN A 177 -13.09 0.16 19.50
CA ASN A 177 -12.40 1.40 19.82
C ASN A 177 -12.36 2.30 18.59
N ILE A 178 -13.00 3.46 18.72
CA ILE A 178 -13.16 4.43 17.63
C ILE A 178 -11.82 4.91 17.06
N ASN A 179 -10.75 4.92 17.85
CA ASN A 179 -9.44 5.38 17.38
C ASN A 179 -8.87 4.48 16.27
N PHE A 180 -9.10 3.17 16.34
CA PHE A 180 -8.65 2.22 15.31
C PHE A 180 -9.48 2.38 14.03
N VAL A 181 -10.79 2.63 14.16
CA VAL A 181 -11.68 2.90 13.02
C VAL A 181 -11.30 4.21 12.33
N ILE A 182 -11.07 5.28 13.10
CA ILE A 182 -10.58 6.57 12.58
C ILE A 182 -9.25 6.38 11.86
N TYR A 183 -8.30 5.65 12.46
CA TYR A 183 -7.04 5.30 11.83
C TYR A 183 -7.24 4.55 10.51
N GLY A 184 -8.09 3.51 10.48
CA GLY A 184 -8.40 2.74 9.28
C GLY A 184 -8.99 3.58 8.16
N ILE A 185 -9.93 4.48 8.47
CA ILE A 185 -10.49 5.44 7.50
C ILE A 185 -9.38 6.38 7.00
N PHE A 186 -8.58 6.93 7.92
CA PHE A 186 -7.54 7.88 7.60
C PHE A 186 -6.49 7.30 6.64
N ILE A 187 -5.95 6.10 6.91
CA ILE A 187 -4.96 5.49 6.02
C ILE A 187 -5.52 5.18 4.64
N ASN A 188 -6.81 4.82 4.53
CA ASN A 188 -7.46 4.60 3.24
C ASN A 188 -7.57 5.91 2.45
N ILE A 189 -7.98 7.01 3.10
CA ILE A 189 -8.01 8.33 2.46
C ILE A 189 -6.61 8.72 1.97
N ILE A 190 -5.59 8.59 2.82
CA ILE A 190 -4.21 8.91 2.46
C ILE A 190 -3.71 8.02 1.32
N ALA A 191 -4.04 6.73 1.31
CA ALA A 191 -3.69 5.82 0.23
C ALA A 191 -4.29 6.26 -1.11
N ILE A 192 -5.56 6.71 -1.13
CA ILE A 192 -6.22 7.23 -2.33
C ILE A 192 -5.55 8.54 -2.79
N LEU A 193 -5.37 9.50 -1.86
CA LEU A 193 -4.74 10.79 -2.17
C LEU A 193 -3.34 10.60 -2.76
N SER A 194 -2.59 9.65 -2.22
CA SER A 194 -1.27 9.33 -2.74
C SER A 194 -1.34 8.82 -4.19
N GLN A 195 -2.40 8.17 -4.62
CA GLN A 195 -2.50 7.56 -5.96
C GLN A 195 -3.02 8.51 -7.04
N ILE A 196 -3.53 9.70 -6.67
CA ILE A 196 -4.12 10.67 -7.62
C ILE A 196 -3.24 10.89 -8.86
N PRO A 197 -1.91 11.12 -8.76
CA PRO A 197 -1.09 11.35 -9.95
C PRO A 197 -1.07 10.16 -10.93
N GLU A 198 -1.07 8.92 -10.42
CA GLU A 198 -1.11 7.71 -11.24
C GLU A 198 -2.47 7.54 -11.91
N ILE A 199 -3.56 7.84 -11.18
CA ILE A 199 -4.92 7.82 -11.71
C ILE A 199 -5.10 8.88 -12.80
N THR A 200 -4.59 10.09 -12.60
CA THR A 200 -4.65 11.18 -13.58
C THR A 200 -3.90 10.81 -14.86
N LEU A 201 -2.68 10.27 -14.75
CA LEU A 201 -1.92 9.76 -15.90
C LEU A 201 -2.68 8.64 -16.62
N PHE A 202 -3.25 7.70 -15.85
CA PHE A 202 -4.00 6.60 -16.42
C PHE A 202 -5.24 7.08 -17.20
N ILE A 203 -5.97 8.05 -16.68
CA ILE A 203 -7.12 8.67 -17.37
C ILE A 203 -6.69 9.37 -18.65
N GLN A 204 -5.55 10.08 -18.63
CA GLN A 204 -5.00 10.73 -19.81
C GLN A 204 -4.66 9.71 -20.90
N LEU A 205 -3.89 8.67 -20.56
CA LEU A 205 -3.51 7.62 -21.50
C LEU A 205 -4.72 6.87 -22.07
N ARG A 206 -5.79 6.73 -21.27
CA ARG A 206 -7.05 6.15 -21.74
C ARG A 206 -7.75 7.02 -22.79
N LYS A 207 -7.69 8.35 -22.66
CA LYS A 207 -8.21 9.28 -23.68
C LYS A 207 -7.40 9.21 -24.97
N GLU A 208 -6.10 8.93 -24.86
CA GLU A 208 -5.18 8.74 -25.99
C GLU A 208 -5.21 7.32 -26.58
N GLY A 209 -5.98 6.39 -25.99
CA GLY A 209 -6.02 4.98 -26.41
C GLY A 209 -4.77 4.16 -26.08
N LYS A 210 -3.85 4.71 -25.28
CA LYS A 210 -2.54 4.13 -24.91
C LYS A 210 -2.56 3.35 -23.57
N ASP A 211 -3.73 3.21 -22.93
CA ASP A 211 -3.85 2.69 -21.57
C ASP A 211 -3.52 1.19 -21.45
N ARG A 212 -3.88 0.39 -22.45
CA ARG A 212 -3.60 -1.06 -22.46
C ARG A 212 -2.10 -1.35 -22.52
N GLU A 213 -1.44 -0.75 -23.49
CA GLU A 213 0.01 -0.90 -23.70
C GLU A 213 0.80 -0.41 -22.48
N TYR A 214 0.42 0.74 -21.92
CA TYR A 214 1.02 1.24 -20.68
C TYR A 214 0.87 0.25 -19.53
N LYS A 215 -0.33 -0.32 -19.32
CA LYS A 215 -0.55 -1.35 -18.28
C LYS A 215 0.31 -2.58 -18.49
N GLU A 216 0.43 -3.06 -19.73
CA GLU A 216 1.22 -4.25 -20.07
C GLU A 216 2.70 -4.01 -19.76
N LYS A 217 3.30 -2.93 -20.26
CA LYS A 217 4.71 -2.61 -19.98
C LYS A 217 4.99 -2.43 -18.50
N ILE A 218 4.12 -1.71 -17.78
CA ILE A 218 4.25 -1.52 -16.33
C ILE A 218 4.19 -2.86 -15.58
N THR A 219 3.30 -3.75 -16.02
CA THR A 219 3.15 -5.08 -15.45
C THR A 219 4.40 -5.92 -15.71
N GLU A 220 4.95 -5.90 -16.92
CA GLU A 220 6.13 -6.68 -17.29
C GLU A 220 7.39 -6.30 -16.51
N MET A 221 7.59 -5.01 -16.26
CA MET A 221 8.74 -4.52 -15.49
C MET A 221 8.61 -4.77 -13.98
N THR A 222 7.38 -4.93 -13.47
CA THR A 222 7.12 -5.05 -12.02
C THR A 222 6.83 -6.49 -11.65
N ALA A 223 7.76 -7.16 -10.98
CA ALA A 223 7.61 -8.57 -10.59
C ALA A 223 6.31 -8.85 -9.80
N GLN A 224 5.94 -7.95 -8.89
CA GLN A 224 4.67 -8.03 -8.14
C GLN A 224 3.45 -8.05 -9.06
N PHE A 225 3.37 -7.12 -10.02
CA PHE A 225 2.23 -7.02 -10.92
C PHE A 225 2.15 -8.22 -11.87
N ARG A 226 3.28 -8.77 -12.33
CA ARG A 226 3.26 -10.05 -13.09
C ARG A 226 2.64 -11.19 -12.28
N GLY A 227 2.95 -11.28 -10.99
CA GLY A 227 2.35 -12.28 -10.10
C GLY A 227 0.82 -12.11 -10.00
N LEU A 228 0.36 -10.88 -9.75
CA LEU A 228 -1.07 -10.57 -9.66
C LEU A 228 -1.80 -10.78 -10.99
N GLN A 229 -1.17 -10.46 -12.13
CA GLN A 229 -1.76 -10.70 -13.46
C GLN A 229 -1.92 -12.20 -13.74
N LYS A 230 -0.97 -13.04 -13.32
CA LYS A 230 -1.12 -14.51 -13.40
C LYS A 230 -2.32 -14.98 -12.59
N MET A 231 -2.51 -14.45 -11.38
CA MET A 231 -3.69 -14.76 -10.57
C MET A 231 -4.99 -14.27 -11.24
N GLU A 232 -5.00 -13.05 -11.77
CA GLU A 232 -6.17 -12.53 -12.50
C GLU A 232 -6.55 -13.43 -13.68
N ASN A 233 -5.57 -13.86 -14.47
CA ASN A 233 -5.77 -14.76 -15.61
C ASN A 233 -6.27 -16.14 -15.16
N PHE A 234 -5.72 -16.67 -14.06
CA PHE A 234 -6.21 -17.91 -13.45
C PHE A 234 -7.70 -17.78 -13.05
N PHE A 235 -8.07 -16.74 -12.30
CA PHE A 235 -9.47 -16.53 -11.91
C PHE A 235 -10.40 -16.29 -13.11
N LYS A 236 -9.94 -15.62 -14.17
CA LYS A 236 -10.70 -15.48 -15.42
C LYS A 236 -10.92 -16.84 -16.11
N SER A 237 -9.93 -17.73 -16.08
CA SER A 237 -10.05 -19.07 -16.68
C SER A 237 -11.11 -19.95 -16.02
N LEU A 238 -11.45 -19.69 -14.75
CA LEU A 238 -12.51 -20.40 -14.02
C LEU A 238 -13.94 -20.06 -14.50
N GLY A 239 -14.11 -19.06 -15.38
CA GLY A 239 -15.41 -18.71 -15.94
C GLY A 239 -16.44 -18.35 -14.86
N LYS A 240 -17.59 -19.04 -14.84
CA LYS A 240 -18.66 -18.80 -13.85
C LYS A 240 -18.29 -19.27 -12.43
N TRP A 241 -17.39 -20.25 -12.30
CA TRP A 241 -16.97 -20.78 -10.99
C TRP A 241 -16.26 -19.74 -10.12
N ARG A 242 -15.60 -18.76 -10.73
CA ARG A 242 -15.01 -17.64 -9.97
C ARG A 242 -16.06 -16.90 -9.14
N ILE A 243 -17.28 -16.73 -9.66
CA ILE A 243 -18.34 -16.01 -8.96
C ILE A 243 -18.84 -16.84 -7.78
N VAL A 244 -18.95 -18.16 -7.94
CA VAL A 244 -19.29 -19.08 -6.86
C VAL A 244 -18.26 -18.97 -5.74
N ILE A 245 -16.97 -19.06 -6.07
CA ILE A 245 -15.87 -18.87 -5.10
C ILE A 245 -15.97 -17.50 -4.42
N GLY A 246 -16.23 -16.45 -5.19
CA GLY A 246 -16.37 -15.09 -4.67
C GLY A 246 -17.53 -14.93 -3.69
N ILE A 247 -18.70 -15.48 -4.00
CA ILE A 247 -19.89 -15.44 -3.12
C ILE A 247 -19.62 -16.26 -1.85
N SER A 248 -19.08 -17.47 -1.99
CA SER A 248 -18.70 -18.30 -0.82
C SER A 248 -17.67 -17.59 0.06
N THR A 249 -16.66 -16.93 -0.53
CA THR A 249 -15.67 -16.14 0.20
C THR A 249 -16.32 -14.95 0.91
N LEU A 250 -17.28 -14.28 0.26
CA LEU A 250 -17.98 -13.14 0.84
C LEU A 250 -18.84 -13.56 2.04
N ILE A 251 -19.59 -14.65 1.92
CA ILE A 251 -20.37 -15.23 3.02
C ILE A 251 -19.43 -15.63 4.16
N GLY A 252 -18.33 -16.33 3.86
CA GLY A 252 -17.33 -16.72 4.85
C GLY A 252 -16.69 -15.53 5.55
N THR A 253 -16.42 -14.44 4.82
CA THR A 253 -15.90 -13.18 5.36
C THR A 253 -16.91 -12.56 6.32
N ILE A 254 -18.18 -12.45 5.93
CA ILE A 254 -19.24 -11.88 6.78
C ILE A 254 -19.40 -12.71 8.05
N MET A 255 -19.45 -14.04 7.94
CA MET A 255 -19.52 -14.92 9.10
C MET A 255 -18.30 -14.72 10.01
N LEU A 256 -17.09 -14.77 9.46
CA LEU A 256 -15.86 -14.55 10.23
C LEU A 256 -15.90 -13.24 11.01
N TYR A 257 -16.34 -12.16 10.37
CA TYR A 257 -16.43 -10.83 10.98
C TYR A 257 -17.51 -10.76 12.07
N LEU A 258 -18.67 -11.42 11.88
CA LEU A 258 -19.73 -11.48 12.88
C LEU A 258 -19.34 -12.29 14.12
N PHE A 259 -18.54 -13.35 13.94
CA PHE A 259 -18.01 -14.17 15.04
C PHE A 259 -16.72 -13.61 15.64
N LEU A 260 -16.11 -12.59 15.04
CA LEU A 260 -14.86 -11.98 15.51
C LEU A 260 -14.94 -11.51 16.98
N PRO A 261 -16.00 -10.80 17.42
CA PRO A 261 -16.15 -10.39 18.83
C PRO A 261 -16.26 -11.54 19.83
N LEU A 262 -16.59 -12.75 19.36
CA LEU A 262 -16.76 -13.94 20.20
C LEU A 262 -15.43 -14.69 20.39
N ILE A 263 -14.39 -14.32 19.64
CA ILE A 263 -13.08 -14.99 19.61
C ILE A 263 -11.96 -14.08 20.15
N SER A 264 -12.18 -12.76 20.18
CA SER A 264 -11.26 -11.72 20.70
C SER A 264 -11.49 -11.39 22.17
#